data_AF-S2K2X6-F1
#
_entry.id   AF-S2K2X6-F1
#
_cell.length_a   1.000
_cell.length_b   1.000
_cell.length_c   1.000
_cell.angle_alpha   90.00
_cell.angle_beta   90.00
_cell.angle_gamma   90.00
#
_symmetry.space_group_name_H-M   'P 1'
#
loop_
_entity.id
_entity.type
_entity.pdbx_description
1 polymer ?
#
loop_
_entity_poly.entity_id
_entity_poly.type
_entity_poly.pdbx_seq_one_letter_code
_entity_poly.pdbx_strand_id
1 'polypeptide(L)'
;MVYINWEECSSVVHLPQLKWYSVPSLIDYLHGLRSYIIHGSRKDLTLPVLSSTPVPASKTQRYEGFYVSEAVGDYGYKLDELNLKLNTLSNNGCHRWLSSSEAELKALGMVNDMIKAIESHVDVMDQCTFEARYGLVWNTALQDKQEHDVKTCPNIFCRAYNNTTRSVL
;
A
#
# COMPACT_ATOMS: atom_id res chain seq x y z
N MET A 1 -15.06 10.67 10.12
CA MET A 1 -13.92 11.04 9.26
C MET A 1 -14.02 10.21 8.00
N VAL A 2 -13.86 10.81 6.82
CA VAL A 2 -14.05 10.16 5.51
C VAL A 2 -13.23 10.86 4.42
N TYR A 3 -12.92 10.17 3.32
CA TYR A 3 -12.45 10.81 2.09
C TYR A 3 -13.62 11.54 1.41
N ILE A 4 -13.52 12.86 1.24
CA ILE A 4 -14.64 13.69 0.74
C ILE A 4 -14.86 13.55 -0.77
N ASN A 5 -13.81 13.19 -1.50
CA ASN A 5 -13.81 13.09 -2.96
C ASN A 5 -13.52 11.67 -3.44
N TRP A 6 -13.80 10.66 -2.60
CA TRP A 6 -13.59 9.25 -2.93
C TRP A 6 -14.29 8.82 -4.23
N GLU A 7 -15.55 9.25 -4.41
CA GLU A 7 -16.38 8.90 -5.57
C GLU A 7 -16.04 9.73 -6.81
N GLU A 8 -15.44 10.92 -6.64
CA GLU A 8 -15.10 11.83 -7.73
C GLU A 8 -13.81 11.38 -8.44
N CYS A 9 -13.02 10.52 -7.80
CA CYS A 9 -11.77 10.01 -8.32
C CYS A 9 -12.00 8.75 -9.17
N SER A 10 -12.02 8.91 -10.49
CA SER A 10 -12.22 7.80 -11.44
C SER A 10 -11.17 6.67 -11.30
N SER A 11 -9.94 7.00 -10.89
CA SER A 11 -8.89 6.00 -10.64
C SER A 11 -9.12 5.14 -9.41
N VAL A 12 -9.94 5.58 -8.44
CA VAL A 12 -10.25 4.79 -7.23
C VAL A 12 -11.08 3.55 -7.56
N VAL A 13 -11.87 3.59 -8.64
CA VAL A 13 -12.73 2.48 -9.09
C VAL A 13 -11.92 1.19 -9.36
N HIS A 14 -10.66 1.33 -9.79
CA HIS A 14 -9.80 0.20 -10.11
C HIS A 14 -8.95 -0.29 -8.94
N LEU A 15 -8.85 0.48 -7.84
CA LEU A 15 -8.02 0.12 -6.69
C LEU A 15 -8.33 -1.25 -6.07
N PRO A 16 -9.59 -1.70 -5.98
CA PRO A 16 -9.91 -3.01 -5.44
C PRO A 16 -9.39 -4.18 -6.29
N GLN A 17 -9.08 -3.95 -7.57
CA GLN A 17 -8.55 -4.97 -8.48
C GLN A 17 -7.03 -5.15 -8.34
N LEU A 18 -6.35 -4.15 -7.77
CA LEU A 18 -4.91 -4.16 -7.61
C LEU A 18 -4.51 -4.93 -6.36
N LYS A 19 -3.43 -5.70 -6.47
CA LYS A 19 -2.79 -6.29 -5.29
C LYS A 19 -1.92 -5.26 -4.59
N TRP A 20 -2.05 -5.26 -3.27
CA TRP A 20 -1.22 -4.46 -2.37
C TRP A 20 -0.44 -5.40 -1.47
N TYR A 21 0.82 -5.05 -1.23
CA TYR A 21 1.72 -5.82 -0.40
C TYR A 21 2.24 -4.91 0.70
N SER A 22 2.00 -5.28 1.96
CA SER A 22 2.60 -4.53 3.06
C SER A 22 4.13 -4.68 3.00
N VAL A 23 4.85 -3.59 3.26
CA VAL A 23 6.32 -3.63 3.29
C VAL A 23 6.85 -4.72 4.24
N PRO A 24 6.32 -4.90 5.47
CA PRO A 24 6.73 -5.99 6.35
C PRO A 24 6.57 -7.38 5.73
N SER A 25 5.39 -7.67 5.15
CA SER A 25 5.14 -8.97 4.49
C SER A 25 6.09 -9.22 3.32
N LEU A 26 6.44 -8.16 2.58
CA LEU A 26 7.31 -8.26 1.43
C LEU A 26 8.78 -8.48 1.84
N ILE A 27 9.23 -7.85 2.94
CA ILE A 27 10.54 -8.11 3.56
C ILE A 27 10.63 -9.57 4.01
N ASP A 28 9.63 -10.06 4.77
CA ASP A 28 9.60 -11.44 5.26
C ASP A 28 9.64 -12.45 4.11
N TYR A 29 8.86 -12.20 3.05
CA TYR A 29 8.86 -13.00 1.84
C TYR A 29 10.23 -13.03 1.15
N LEU A 30 10.89 -11.88 0.96
CA LEU A 30 12.19 -11.79 0.31
C LEU A 30 13.30 -12.49 1.12
N HIS A 31 13.29 -12.37 2.45
CA HIS A 31 14.23 -13.11 3.31
C HIS A 31 13.94 -14.62 3.33
N GLY A 32 12.66 -15.00 3.31
CA GLY A 32 12.24 -16.38 3.13
C GLY A 32 12.75 -16.95 1.80
N LEU A 33 12.61 -16.19 0.71
CA LEU A 33 13.08 -16.59 -0.62
C LEU A 33 14.59 -16.74 -0.67
N ARG A 34 15.33 -15.80 -0.09
CA ARG A 34 16.79 -15.90 0.04
C ARG A 34 17.18 -17.19 0.75
N SER A 35 16.50 -17.52 1.85
CA SER A 35 16.75 -18.74 2.61
C SER A 35 16.42 -19.99 1.81
N TYR A 36 15.30 -19.99 1.07
CA TYR A 36 14.89 -21.06 0.17
C TYR A 36 15.89 -21.29 -0.97
N ILE A 37 16.36 -20.24 -1.63
CA ILE A 37 17.32 -20.35 -2.74
C ILE A 37 18.66 -20.93 -2.22
N ILE A 38 19.14 -20.49 -1.06
CA ILE A 38 20.43 -20.94 -0.51
C ILE A 38 20.36 -22.37 0.04
N HIS A 39 19.26 -22.74 0.71
CA HIS A 39 19.18 -23.97 1.51
C HIS A 39 18.17 -25.00 1.00
N GLY A 40 17.34 -24.67 0.01
CA GLY A 40 16.18 -25.47 -0.41
C GLY A 40 16.53 -26.81 -1.06
N SER A 41 17.80 -27.09 -1.37
CA SER A 41 18.26 -28.43 -1.77
C SER A 41 18.61 -29.35 -0.60
N ARG A 42 18.79 -28.78 0.60
CA ARG A 42 19.29 -29.50 1.80
C ARG A 42 18.24 -29.65 2.91
N LYS A 43 17.11 -28.97 2.79
CA LYS A 43 16.04 -28.93 3.79
C LYS A 43 14.70 -28.98 3.05
N ASP A 44 13.69 -29.63 3.64
CA ASP A 44 12.28 -29.61 3.21
C ASP A 44 11.66 -28.21 3.41
N LEU A 45 12.30 -27.17 2.84
CA LEU A 45 11.82 -25.81 2.88
C LEU A 45 10.74 -25.65 1.83
N THR A 46 9.56 -25.24 2.28
CA THR A 46 8.46 -24.85 1.39
C THR A 46 8.80 -23.53 0.69
N LEU A 47 8.35 -23.40 -0.56
CA LEU A 47 8.46 -22.12 -1.27
C LEU A 47 7.64 -21.07 -0.51
N PRO A 48 8.25 -19.94 -0.11
CA PRO A 48 7.52 -18.84 0.52
C PRO A 48 6.40 -18.33 -0.37
N VAL A 49 5.28 -17.97 0.22
CA VAL A 49 4.12 -17.41 -0.48
C VAL A 49 3.96 -15.96 -0.05
N LEU A 50 3.95 -15.05 -1.03
CA LEU A 50 3.70 -13.63 -0.77
C LEU A 50 2.19 -13.39 -0.64
N SER A 51 1.75 -12.92 0.53
CA SER A 51 0.36 -12.54 0.75
C SER A 51 0.08 -11.14 0.22
N SER A 52 -0.90 -11.02 -0.67
CA SER A 52 -1.48 -9.73 -1.06
C SER A 52 -2.71 -9.40 -0.22
N THR A 53 -2.95 -8.11 -0.03
CA THR A 53 -4.20 -7.57 0.51
C THR A 53 -4.93 -6.74 -0.55
N PRO A 54 -6.25 -6.52 -0.39
CA PRO A 54 -6.92 -5.42 -1.08
C PRO A 54 -6.28 -4.07 -0.73
N VAL A 55 -6.67 -3.02 -1.45
CA VAL A 55 -6.27 -1.65 -1.13
C VAL A 55 -6.50 -1.34 0.36
N PRO A 56 -5.48 -0.85 1.09
CA PRO A 56 -5.58 -0.59 2.53
C PRO A 56 -6.26 0.75 2.84
N ALA A 57 -7.26 1.13 2.05
CA ALA A 57 -8.02 2.36 2.18
C ALA A 57 -9.44 2.17 1.65
N SER A 58 -10.40 2.89 2.23
CA SER A 58 -11.77 2.99 1.73
C SER A 58 -12.32 4.38 1.98
N LYS A 59 -13.51 4.69 1.48
CA LYS A 59 -14.19 5.97 1.78
C LYS A 59 -14.21 6.32 3.26
N THR A 60 -14.35 5.32 4.13
CA THR A 60 -14.46 5.46 5.59
C THR A 60 -13.21 5.02 6.34
N GLN A 61 -12.17 4.56 5.64
CA GLN A 61 -10.91 4.11 6.22
C GLN A 61 -9.75 4.82 5.53
N ARG A 62 -9.01 5.63 6.29
CA ARG A 62 -7.83 6.31 5.77
C ARG A 62 -6.77 5.29 5.41
N TYR A 63 -5.97 5.60 4.38
CA TYR A 63 -4.77 4.83 4.09
C TYR A 63 -3.80 4.90 5.28
N GLU A 64 -3.34 3.75 5.77
CA GLU A 64 -2.40 3.66 6.90
C GLU A 64 -1.31 2.65 6.58
N GLY A 65 -0.07 2.96 6.95
CA GLY A 65 1.09 2.08 6.77
C GLY A 65 1.89 2.33 5.49
N PHE A 66 2.74 1.35 5.15
CA PHE A 66 3.62 1.39 3.98
C PHE A 66 3.35 0.15 3.11
N TYR A 67 2.98 0.39 1.86
CA TYR A 67 2.67 -0.69 0.92
C TYR A 67 3.33 -0.47 -0.42
N VAL A 68 3.42 -1.55 -1.17
CA VAL A 68 3.75 -1.56 -2.59
C VAL A 68 2.52 -2.07 -3.34
N SER A 69 2.20 -1.45 -4.49
CA SER A 69 1.12 -1.90 -5.36
C SER A 69 1.69 -2.54 -6.62
N GLU A 70 1.08 -3.62 -7.11
CA GLU A 70 1.53 -4.29 -8.34
C GLU A 70 1.53 -3.37 -9.57
N ALA A 71 0.63 -2.38 -9.61
CA ALA A 71 0.45 -1.49 -10.77
C ALA A 71 1.17 -0.13 -10.61
N VAL A 72 1.98 0.04 -9.57
CA VAL A 72 2.72 1.28 -9.33
C VAL A 72 4.22 1.00 -9.37
N GLY A 73 4.93 1.76 -10.19
CA GLY A 73 6.37 1.59 -10.39
C GLY A 73 6.69 0.26 -11.08
N ASP A 74 7.87 -0.28 -10.76
CA ASP A 74 8.39 -1.49 -11.41
C ASP A 74 8.16 -2.76 -10.60
N TYR A 75 7.46 -2.68 -9.47
CA TYR A 75 7.38 -3.78 -8.53
C TYR A 75 6.60 -4.99 -9.03
N GLY A 76 5.49 -4.80 -9.74
CA GLY A 76 4.75 -5.90 -10.37
C GLY A 76 5.64 -6.67 -11.33
N TYR A 77 6.37 -5.96 -12.20
CA TYR A 77 7.33 -6.56 -13.12
C TYR A 77 8.43 -7.34 -12.40
N LYS A 78 9.04 -6.77 -11.36
CA LYS A 78 10.09 -7.43 -10.57
C LYS A 78 9.59 -8.71 -9.89
N LEU A 79 8.35 -8.70 -9.37
CA LEU A 79 7.72 -9.89 -8.78
C LEU A 79 7.47 -10.97 -9.84
N ASP A 80 6.99 -10.61 -11.03
CA ASP A 80 6.76 -11.55 -12.12
C ASP A 80 8.08 -12.16 -12.62
N GLU A 81 9.10 -11.34 -12.84
CA GLU A 81 10.42 -11.82 -13.25
C GLU A 81 11.02 -12.76 -12.18
N LEU A 82 10.89 -12.43 -10.90
CA LEU A 82 11.37 -13.26 -9.81
C LEU A 82 10.65 -14.62 -9.79
N ASN A 83 9.32 -14.63 -9.95
CA ASN A 83 8.53 -15.85 -10.03
C ASN A 83 8.95 -16.75 -11.21
N LEU A 84 9.21 -16.17 -12.38
CA LEU A 84 9.70 -16.93 -13.55
C LEU A 84 11.07 -17.57 -13.29
N LYS A 85 11.99 -16.86 -12.63
CA LYS A 85 13.30 -17.42 -12.26
C LYS A 85 13.14 -18.54 -11.21
N LEU A 86 12.27 -18.37 -10.22
CA LEU A 86 11.98 -19.40 -9.21
C LEU A 86 11.38 -20.67 -9.82
N ASN A 87 10.45 -20.53 -10.78
CA ASN A 87 9.89 -21.68 -11.51
C ASN A 87 10.97 -22.44 -12.29
N THR A 88 11.90 -21.72 -12.91
CA THR A 88 13.05 -22.31 -13.61
C THR A 88 13.94 -23.09 -12.63
N LEU A 89 14.17 -22.54 -11.43
CA LEU A 89 14.94 -23.19 -10.38
C LEU A 89 14.26 -24.45 -9.82
N SER A 90 12.93 -24.46 -9.76
CA SER A 90 12.15 -25.61 -9.28
C SER A 90 12.15 -26.76 -10.29
N ASN A 91 12.07 -26.45 -11.59
CA ASN A 91 12.01 -27.46 -12.66
C ASN A 91 13.36 -28.15 -12.95
N ASN A 92 14.48 -27.50 -12.61
CA ASN A 92 15.83 -28.04 -12.83
C ASN A 92 16.31 -29.00 -11.73
N GLY A 93 15.40 -29.71 -11.05
CA GLY A 93 15.57 -30.44 -9.79
C GLY A 93 16.64 -31.55 -9.70
N CYS A 94 17.53 -31.73 -10.68
CA CYS A 94 18.43 -32.88 -10.75
C CYS A 94 19.91 -32.60 -10.39
N HIS A 95 20.39 -31.35 -10.31
CA HIS A 95 21.84 -31.06 -10.22
C HIS A 95 22.30 -30.05 -9.15
N ARG A 96 21.47 -29.71 -8.15
CA ARG A 96 21.80 -28.70 -7.11
C ARG A 96 22.96 -29.05 -6.14
N TRP A 97 23.67 -30.16 -6.35
CA TRP A 97 24.60 -30.69 -5.35
C TRP A 97 26.04 -30.15 -5.46
N LEU A 98 26.43 -29.49 -6.56
CA LEU A 98 27.86 -29.21 -6.81
C LEU A 98 28.22 -27.78 -7.25
N SER A 99 27.30 -26.94 -7.73
CA SER A 99 27.59 -25.51 -7.96
C SER A 99 26.34 -24.64 -7.88
N SER A 100 26.47 -23.44 -7.33
CA SER A 100 25.44 -22.42 -7.48
C SER A 100 25.20 -22.16 -8.96
N SER A 101 23.98 -22.38 -9.43
CA SER A 101 23.66 -22.13 -10.83
C SER A 101 23.63 -20.62 -11.08
N GLU A 102 23.93 -20.18 -12.31
CA GLU A 102 23.80 -18.78 -12.71
C GLU A 102 22.38 -18.25 -12.45
N ALA A 103 21.36 -19.12 -12.56
CA ALA A 103 19.98 -18.80 -12.24
C ALA A 103 19.76 -18.49 -10.74
N GLU A 104 20.42 -19.23 -9.83
CA GLU A 104 20.35 -18.97 -8.39
C GLU A 104 21.01 -17.63 -8.04
N LEU A 105 22.18 -17.34 -8.63
CA LEU A 105 22.86 -16.06 -8.44
C LEU A 105 22.03 -14.89 -8.97
N LYS A 106 21.39 -15.05 -10.14
CA LYS A 106 20.47 -14.03 -10.70
C LYS A 106 19.26 -13.82 -9.80
N ALA A 107 18.64 -14.88 -9.29
CA ALA A 107 17.50 -14.77 -8.37
C ALA A 107 17.91 -14.09 -7.05
N LEU A 108 19.08 -14.44 -6.49
CA LEU A 108 19.62 -13.78 -5.29
C LEU A 108 19.94 -12.30 -5.53
N GLY A 109 20.48 -11.97 -6.71
CA GLY A 109 20.71 -10.58 -7.13
C GLY A 109 19.41 -9.78 -7.13
N MET A 110 18.36 -10.30 -7.77
CA MET A 110 17.04 -9.67 -7.77
C MET A 110 16.45 -9.49 -6.37
N VAL A 111 16.51 -10.53 -5.52
CA VAL A 111 16.02 -10.43 -4.13
C VAL A 111 16.74 -9.31 -3.40
N ASN A 112 18.06 -9.21 -3.54
CA ASN A 112 18.85 -8.16 -2.93
C ASN A 112 18.51 -6.76 -3.47
N ASP A 113 18.31 -6.63 -4.78
CA ASP A 113 17.94 -5.35 -5.40
C ASP A 113 16.53 -4.91 -4.98
N MET A 114 15.60 -5.84 -4.80
CA MET A 114 14.28 -5.56 -4.25
C MET A 114 14.36 -5.12 -2.79
N ILE A 115 15.17 -5.77 -1.95
CA ILE A 115 15.38 -5.32 -0.55
C ILE A 115 15.94 -3.89 -0.52
N LYS A 116 16.96 -3.59 -1.34
CA LYS A 116 17.53 -2.24 -1.43
C LYS A 116 16.51 -1.19 -1.89
N ALA A 117 15.61 -1.56 -2.81
CA ALA A 117 14.54 -0.68 -3.25
C ALA A 117 13.58 -0.33 -2.10
N ILE A 118 13.23 -1.31 -1.25
CA ILE A 118 12.42 -1.08 -0.03
C ILE A 118 13.15 -0.14 0.92
N GLU A 119 14.43 -0.42 1.22
CA GLU A 119 15.25 0.40 2.13
C GLU A 119 15.40 1.84 1.64
N SER A 120 15.40 2.02 0.32
CA SER A 120 15.49 3.34 -0.33
C SER A 120 14.12 3.98 -0.55
N HIS A 121 13.03 3.38 -0.06
CA HIS A 121 11.64 3.81 -0.27
C HIS A 121 11.24 3.99 -1.75
N VAL A 122 11.87 3.23 -2.66
CA VAL A 122 11.53 3.26 -4.10
C VAL A 122 10.22 2.51 -4.31
N ASP A 123 9.26 3.16 -4.96
CA ASP A 123 7.91 2.64 -5.23
C ASP A 123 7.10 2.25 -3.97
N VAL A 124 7.59 2.60 -2.77
CA VAL A 124 6.87 2.43 -1.52
C VAL A 124 5.89 3.57 -1.37
N MET A 125 4.64 3.21 -1.14
CA MET A 125 3.55 4.15 -0.95
C MET A 125 3.25 4.30 0.55
N ASP A 126 3.36 5.53 1.02
CA ASP A 126 2.84 5.95 2.31
C ASP A 126 1.50 6.70 2.12
N GLN A 127 0.90 7.13 3.22
CA GLN A 127 -0.36 7.86 3.20
C GLN A 127 -0.30 9.12 2.34
N CYS A 128 0.75 9.93 2.48
CA CYS A 128 0.88 11.18 1.74
C CYS A 128 1.00 10.93 0.23
N THR A 129 1.77 9.93 -0.17
CA THR A 129 1.98 9.54 -1.56
C THR A 129 0.70 8.95 -2.15
N PHE A 130 -0.04 8.13 -1.39
CA PHE A 130 -1.33 7.59 -1.80
C PHE A 130 -2.35 8.73 -2.04
N GLU A 131 -2.51 9.62 -1.05
CA GLU A 131 -3.45 10.74 -1.14
C GLU A 131 -3.09 11.69 -2.28
N ALA A 132 -1.81 12.02 -2.46
CA ALA A 132 -1.35 12.86 -3.57
C ALA A 132 -1.59 12.21 -4.94
N ARG A 133 -1.29 10.90 -5.08
CA ARG A 133 -1.42 10.17 -6.35
C ARG A 133 -2.86 10.09 -6.84
N TYR A 134 -3.80 9.85 -5.93
CA TYR A 134 -5.22 9.71 -6.25
C TYR A 134 -6.00 11.01 -5.99
N GLY A 135 -5.32 12.11 -5.65
CA GLY A 135 -5.93 13.40 -5.35
C GLY A 135 -6.92 13.35 -4.18
N LEU A 136 -6.78 12.41 -3.25
CA LEU A 136 -7.75 12.16 -2.18
C LEU A 136 -7.56 13.11 -0.99
N VAL A 137 -8.67 13.58 -0.43
CA VAL A 137 -8.66 14.50 0.72
C VAL A 137 -9.40 13.87 1.90
N TRP A 138 -8.68 13.60 2.98
CA TRP A 138 -9.25 13.06 4.21
C TRP A 138 -9.85 14.17 5.07
N ASN A 139 -11.15 14.12 5.32
CA ASN A 139 -11.81 15.07 6.20
C ASN A 139 -11.76 14.58 7.67
N THR A 140 -10.94 15.29 8.45
CA THR A 140 -10.78 15.09 9.89
C THR A 140 -11.81 15.83 10.73
N ALA A 141 -12.60 16.73 10.14
CA ALA A 141 -13.69 17.37 10.85
C ALA A 141 -14.75 16.31 11.19
N LEU A 142 -14.79 15.90 12.45
CA LEU A 142 -16.04 15.51 13.09
C LEU A 142 -17.06 16.58 12.72
N GLN A 143 -18.26 16.18 12.32
CA GLN A 143 -19.36 17.10 12.16
C GLN A 143 -19.64 17.77 13.52
N ASP A 144 -18.94 18.88 13.82
CA ASP A 144 -19.56 20.01 14.50
C ASP A 144 -20.43 20.73 13.46
N LYS A 145 -21.42 19.99 12.94
CA LYS A 145 -22.69 20.58 12.58
C LYS A 145 -23.62 20.40 13.78
N GLN A 146 -23.20 20.87 14.96
CA GLN A 146 -24.17 21.62 15.71
C GLN A 146 -24.36 22.90 14.89
N GLU A 147 -25.42 22.92 14.06
CA GLU A 147 -26.05 24.20 13.78
C GLU A 147 -26.29 24.82 15.16
N HIS A 148 -25.41 25.75 15.53
CA HIS A 148 -25.57 26.51 16.74
C HIS A 148 -26.84 27.32 16.52
N ASP A 149 -27.97 26.80 17.01
CA ASP A 149 -29.23 27.49 16.92
C ASP A 149 -29.14 28.76 17.76
N VAL A 150 -28.79 29.84 17.06
CA VAL A 150 -28.62 31.19 17.59
C VAL A 150 -29.88 31.62 18.36
N LYS A 151 -31.05 31.03 18.07
CA LYS A 151 -32.31 31.32 18.75
C LYS A 151 -32.39 30.73 20.16
N THR A 152 -31.72 29.61 20.41
CA THR A 152 -31.74 28.91 21.71
C THR A 152 -30.48 29.12 22.54
N CYS A 153 -29.44 29.79 22.00
CA CYS A 153 -28.24 30.10 22.74
C CYS A 153 -28.47 31.16 23.84
N PRO A 154 -28.12 30.88 25.11
CA PRO A 154 -28.21 31.85 26.21
C PRO A 154 -27.13 32.94 26.15
N ASN A 155 -26.15 32.83 25.24
CA ASN A 155 -25.09 33.82 25.07
C ASN A 155 -25.62 35.10 24.41
N ILE A 156 -25.40 36.25 25.07
CA ILE A 156 -25.91 37.55 24.63
C ILE A 156 -25.40 37.94 23.24
N PHE A 157 -24.19 37.51 22.88
CA PHE A 157 -23.56 37.83 21.60
C PHE A 157 -24.24 37.13 20.42
N CYS A 158 -24.90 36.00 20.65
CA CYS A 158 -25.67 35.30 19.63
C CYS A 158 -26.95 36.07 19.24
N ARG A 159 -27.59 36.76 20.21
CA ARG A 159 -28.77 37.60 19.93
C ARG A 159 -28.47 38.82 19.04
N ALA A 160 -27.25 39.35 19.12
CA ALA A 160 -26.84 40.52 18.32
C ALA A 160 -26.78 40.22 16.82
N TYR A 161 -26.43 38.97 16.44
CA TYR A 161 -26.31 38.53 15.05
C TYR A 161 -27.66 38.47 14.29
N ASN A 162 -28.77 38.22 14.99
CA ASN A 162 -30.11 38.20 14.36
C ASN A 162 -30.61 39.59 13.98
N ASN A 163 -30.11 40.65 14.63
CA ASN A 163 -30.57 42.02 14.39
C ASN A 163 -29.81 42.71 13.27
N THR A 164 -28.61 42.24 12.91
CA THR A 164 -27.78 42.84 11.86
C THR A 164 -28.19 42.39 10.45
N THR A 165 -28.80 41.21 10.30
CA THR A 165 -29.26 40.69 9.00
C THR A 165 -30.64 41.19 8.56
N ARG A 166 -31.38 41.87 9.44
CA ARG A 166 -32.71 42.44 9.12
C ARG A 166 -32.71 43.92 8.74
N SER A 167 -31.57 44.61 8.77
CA SER A 167 -31.48 46.05 8.50
C SER A 167 -30.90 46.40 7.12
N VAL A 168 -30.97 45.49 6.15
CA VAL A 168 -30.70 45.80 4.74
C VAL A 168 -31.89 45.33 3.93
N LEU A 169 -32.94 46.15 3.91
CA LEU A 169 -33.95 46.30 2.86
C LEU A 169 -34.75 47.57 3.15
#